data_AF-A0A2P4PKS7-F1
#
_entry.id   AF-A0A2P4PKS7-F1
#
_cell.length_a   1.000
_cell.length_b   1.000
_cell.length_c   1.000
_cell.angle_alpha   90.00
_cell.angle_beta   90.00
_cell.angle_gamma   90.00
#
_symmetry.space_group_name_H-M   'P 1'
#
loop_
_entity.id
_entity.type
_entity.pdbx_description
1 polymer ?
#
loop_
_entity_poly.entity_id
_entity_poly.type
_entity_poly.pdbx_seq_one_letter_code
_entity_poly.pdbx_strand_id
1 'polypeptide(L)' 'LMVITLDNASNNAVFIRLLTNWAIEKRISFDKNDNHFRCFAHVINLSVQAALTQLKSKISKVKLLFNLFIIL' A
#
# COMPACT_ATOMS: atom_id res chain seq x y z
N LEU A 1 -14.07 21.48 0.63
CA LEU A 1 -13.73 20.19 0.01
C LEU A 1 -13.14 19.29 1.09
N MET A 2 -13.78 18.17 1.42
CA MET A 2 -13.26 17.23 2.42
C MET A 2 -12.46 16.15 1.70
N VAL A 3 -11.21 15.94 2.09
CA VAL A 3 -10.33 14.90 1.51
C VAL A 3 -9.65 14.16 2.65
N ILE A 4 -9.61 12.84 2.55
CA ILE A 4 -9.05 11.96 3.59
C ILE A 4 -7.97 11.08 2.98
N THR A 5 -6.84 10.97 3.68
CA THR A 5 -5.76 10.05 3.33
C THR A 5 -5.63 8.95 4.37
N LEU A 6 -5.67 7.69 3.95
CA LEU A 6 -5.54 6.53 4.84
C LEU A 6 -4.48 5.56 4.32
N ASP A 7 -3.86 4.80 5.21
CA ASP A 7 -3.03 3.66 4.82
C ASP A 7 -3.89 2.51 4.26
N ASN A 8 -3.28 1.49 3.66
CA ASN A 8 -4.03 0.37 3.06
C ASN A 8 -4.33 -0.75 4.06
N ALA A 9 -4.76 -0.38 5.27
CA ALA A 9 -5.29 -1.33 6.21
C ALA A 9 -6.75 -1.66 5.83
N SER A 10 -7.15 -2.93 5.94
CA SER A 10 -8.49 -3.39 5.53
C SER A 10 -9.62 -2.72 6.32
N ASN A 11 -9.34 -2.34 7.57
CA ASN A 11 -10.23 -1.57 8.43
C ASN A 11 -10.54 -0.17 7.86
N ASN A 12 -9.59 0.47 7.16
CA ASN A 12 -9.80 1.78 6.54
C ASN A 12 -10.79 1.72 5.38
N ALA A 13 -10.84 0.60 4.65
CA ALA A 13 -11.87 0.39 3.64
C ALA A 13 -13.28 0.31 4.25
N VAL A 14 -13.40 -0.33 5.41
CA VAL A 14 -14.66 -0.37 6.18
C VAL A 14 -15.03 1.02 6.69
N PHE A 15 -14.06 1.75 7.25
CA PHE A 15 -14.25 3.13 7.71
C PHE A 15 -14.74 4.05 6.59
N ILE A 16 -14.07 4.08 5.43
CA ILE A 16 -14.47 4.91 4.29
C ILE A 16 -15.88 4.56 3.80
N ARG A 17 -16.25 3.28 3.79
CA ARG A 17 -17.60 2.85 3.43
C ARG A 17 -18.64 3.41 4.41
N LEU A 18 -18.41 3.26 5.72
CA LEU A 18 -19.32 3.77 6.74
C LEU A 18 -19.43 5.30 6.71
N LEU A 19 -18.30 5.98 6.52
CA LEU A 19 -18.25 7.43 6.38
C LEU A 19 -19.01 7.92 5.14
N THR A 20 -18.88 7.22 4.01
CA THR A 20 -19.63 7.54 2.78
C THR A 20 -21.13 7.42 3.01
N ASN A 21 -21.58 6.34 3.66
CA ASN A 21 -22.99 6.14 3.98
C ASN A 21 -23.52 7.26 4.89
N TRP A 22 -22.78 7.59 5.95
CA TRP A 22 -23.13 8.68 6.86
C TRP A 22 -23.18 10.04 6.15
N ALA A 23 -22.24 10.31 5.23
CA ALA A 23 -22.22 11.55 4.46
C ALA A 23 -23.45 11.67 3.54
N ILE A 24 -23.86 10.56 2.90
CA ILE A 24 -25.09 10.50 2.10
C ILE A 24 -26.32 10.84 2.97
N GLU A 25 -26.45 10.21 4.14
CA GLU A 25 -27.55 10.48 5.08
C GLU A 25 -27.61 11.95 5.51
N LYS A 26 -26.44 12.58 5.70
CA LYS A 26 -26.33 13.98 6.09
C LYS A 26 -26.35 14.97 4.94
N ARG A 27 -26.50 14.50 3.68
CA ARG A 27 -26.42 15.31 2.45
C ARG A 27 -25.12 16.10 2.35
N ILE A 28 -24.03 15.52 2.83
CA ILE A 28 -22.67 16.06 2.72
C ILE A 28 -22.06 15.51 1.43
N SER A 29 -21.47 16.39 0.62
CA SER A 29 -20.75 15.97 -0.60
C SER A 29 -19.44 15.28 -0.21
N PHE A 30 -19.45 13.94 -0.27
CA PHE A 30 -18.30 13.08 -0.06
C PHE A 30 -18.48 11.79 -0.89
N ASP A 31 -17.56 11.53 -1.81
CA ASP A 31 -17.48 10.30 -2.59
C ASP A 31 -16.14 9.60 -2.30
N LYS A 32 -16.18 8.29 -2.07
CA LYS A 32 -14.97 7.51 -1.75
C LYS A 32 -13.92 7.47 -2.87
N ASN A 33 -14.31 7.72 -4.12
CA ASN A 33 -13.42 7.68 -5.27
C ASN A 33 -12.79 9.06 -5.50
N ASP A 34 -13.52 10.14 -5.19
CA ASP A 34 -13.06 11.52 -5.40
C ASP A 34 -12.42 12.14 -4.14
N ASN A 35 -12.77 11.65 -2.95
CA ASN A 35 -12.39 12.25 -1.67
C ASN A 35 -11.51 11.36 -0.78
N HIS A 36 -11.17 10.14 -1.22
CA HIS A 36 -10.26 9.26 -0.51
C HIS A 36 -9.05 8.87 -1.36
N PHE A 37 -7.86 9.18 -0.83
CA PHE A 37 -6.57 8.84 -1.43
C PHE A 37 -5.79 7.91 -0.49
N ARG A 38 -5.00 7.02 -1.06
CA ARG A 38 -4.04 6.25 -0.25
C ARG A 38 -2.93 7.16 0.24
N CYS A 39 -2.47 6.93 1.46
CA CYS A 39 -1.32 7.64 2.03
C CYS A 39 -0.08 7.44 1.15
N PHE A 40 0.64 8.54 0.88
CA PHE A 40 1.83 8.53 0.03
C PHE A 40 2.91 7.55 0.54
N ALA A 41 3.14 7.51 1.85
CA ALA A 41 4.08 6.57 2.46
C ALA A 41 3.72 5.10 2.17
N HIS A 42 2.42 4.78 2.10
CA HIS A 42 1.95 3.43 1.75
C HIS A 42 2.24 3.10 0.28
N VAL A 43 2.04 4.06 -0.63
CA VAL A 43 2.39 3.88 -2.05
C VAL A 43 3.88 3.58 -2.19
N ILE A 44 4.74 4.34 -1.52
CA ILE A 44 6.19 4.09 -1.51
C ILE A 44 6.52 2.71 -0.96
N ASN A 45 5.91 2.30 0.15
CA ASN A 45 6.13 0.97 0.74
C ASN A 45 5.78 -0.15 -0.26
N LEU A 46 4.65 -0.05 -0.97
CA LEU A 46 4.28 -1.03 -2.00
C LEU A 46 5.27 -1.05 -3.17
N SER A 47 5.70 0.12 -3.65
CA SER A 47 6.69 0.22 -4.72
C SER A 47 8.02 -0.43 -4.34
N VAL A 48 8.50 -0.18 -3.12
CA VAL A 48 9.74 -0.78 -2.60
C VAL A 48 9.60 -2.28 -2.45
N GLN A 49 8.50 -2.79 -1.91
CA GLN A 49 8.27 -4.23 -1.79
C GLN A 49 8.25 -4.94 -3.15
N ALA A 50 7.60 -4.33 -4.14
CA ALA A 50 7.59 -4.84 -5.51
C ALA A 50 9.00 -4.88 -6.12
N ALA A 51 9.77 -3.80 -5.97
CA ALA A 51 11.16 -3.74 -6.43
C ALA A 51 12.04 -4.78 -5.73
N LEU A 52 11.95 -4.88 -4.40
CA LEU A 52 12.69 -5.86 -3.59
C LEU A 52 12.35 -7.30 -3.99
N THR A 53 11.10 -7.60 -4.32
CA THR A 53 10.68 -8.93 -4.76
C THR A 53 11.39 -9.34 -6.05
N GLN A 54 11.51 -8.42 -7.01
CA GLN A 54 12.25 -8.65 -8.25
C GLN A 54 13.77 -8.82 -8.00
N LEU A 55 14.31 -8.04 -7.05
CA LEU A 55 15.73 -8.11 -6.67
C LEU A 55 16.09 -9.36 -5.88
N LYS A 56 15.18 -9.85 -5.01
CA LYS A 56 15.42 -10.98 -4.09
C LYS A 56 15.88 -12.22 -4.83
N SER A 57 15.26 -12.54 -5.97
CA SER A 57 15.66 -13.69 -6.81
C SER A 57 17.10 -13.58 -7.30
N LYS A 58 17.55 -12.39 -7.72
CA LYS A 58 18.92 -12.15 -8.19
C LYS A 58 19.92 -12.18 -7.04
N ILE A 59 19.59 -11.52 -5.93
CA ILE A 59 20.44 -11.48 -4.73
C ILE A 59 20.64 -12.89 -4.16
N SER A 60 19.58 -13.70 -4.11
CA SER A 60 19.68 -15.09 -3.63
C SER A 60 20.64 -15.92 -4.47
N LYS A 61 20.66 -15.76 -5.80
CA LYS A 61 21.60 -16.47 -6.68
C LYS A 61 23.05 -16.08 -6.43
N VAL A 62 23.31 -14.78 -6.28
CA VAL A 62 24.66 -14.26 -5.95
C VAL A 62 25.12 -14.78 -4.59
N LYS A 63 24.23 -14.82 -3.59
CA LYS A 63 24.51 -15.33 -2.25
C LYS A 63 24.84 -16.84 -2.28
N LEU A 64 24.14 -17.60 -3.10
CA LEU A 64 24.37 -19.03 -3.31
C LEU A 64 25.73 -19.29 -3.97
N LEU A 65 26.08 -18.50 -5.00
CA LEU A 65 27.38 -18.56 -5.67
C LEU A 65 28.53 -18.21 -4.72
N PHE A 66 28.38 -17.14 -3.92
CA PHE A 66 29.38 -16.76 -2.92
C PHE A 66 29.58 -17.86 -1.86
N ASN A 67 28.49 -18.43 -1.35
CA ASN A 67 28.59 -19.53 -0.38
C ASN A 67 29.25 -20.77 -0.97
N LEU A 68 29.00 -21.08 -2.25
CA LEU A 68 29.66 -22.19 -2.92
C LEU A 68 31.17 -21.94 -3.09
N PHE A 69 31.56 -20.69 -3.38
CA PHE A 69 32.97 -20.30 -3.56
C PHE A 69 33.77 -20.25 -2.25
N ILE A 70 33.12 -20.04 -1.10
CA ILE A 70 33.78 -20.11 0.23
C ILE A 70 33.99 -21.56 0.69
N ILE A 71 33.20 -22.51 0.18
CA ILE A 71 33.27 -23.93 0.55
C ILE A 71 34.26 -24.71 -0.34
N LEU A 72 34.60 -24.19 -1.53
CA LEU A 72 35.63 -24.69 -2.44
C LEU A 72 37.00 -24.08 -2.13
#